data_AF-A0A950VK87-F1
#
_entry.id   AF-A0A950VK87-F1
#
_cell.length_a   1.000
_cell.length_b   1.000
_cell.length_c   1.000
_cell.angle_alpha   90.00
_cell.angle_beta   90.00
_cell.angle_gamma   90.00
#
_symmetry.space_group_name_H-M   'P 1'
#
loop_
_entity.id
_entity.type
_entity.pdbx_description
1 polymer ?
#
loop_
_entity_poly.entity_id
_entity_poly.type
_entity_poly.pdbx_seq_one_letter_code
_entity_poly.pdbx_strand_id
1 'polypeptide(L)'
;MDTTPRPALEVSNEELKRRWTDQFVTVQPDCPELKRFAGVVGRVVTVNWNNRAVVDFQDGGWYDISPAYLTLVEAAEAKAKYDPKVNSAQAHPEKQG
;
A
#
# COMPACT_ATOMS: atom_id res chain seq x y z
N MET A 1 14.03 -9.06 36.75
CA MET A 1 14.12 -7.87 35.87
C MET A 1 14.72 -8.34 34.57
N ASP A 2 13.82 -8.87 33.76
CA ASP A 2 14.05 -9.87 32.75
C ASP A 2 14.11 -9.13 31.42
N THR A 3 15.28 -8.58 31.12
CA THR A 3 15.58 -8.00 29.81
C THR A 3 15.85 -9.13 28.82
N THR A 4 14.78 -9.79 28.39
CA THR A 4 14.80 -10.60 27.17
C THR A 4 14.99 -9.63 25.99
N PRO A 5 16.07 -9.74 25.19
CA PRO A 5 16.12 -9.02 23.92
C PRO A 5 14.99 -9.57 23.05
N ARG A 6 13.99 -8.73 22.76
CA ARG A 6 12.92 -9.03 21.80
C ARG A 6 13.56 -9.61 20.54
N PRO A 7 13.10 -10.77 20.03
CA PRO A 7 13.62 -11.32 18.79
C PRO A 7 13.44 -10.28 17.69
N ALA A 8 14.48 -10.12 16.87
CA ALA A 8 14.48 -9.21 15.76
C ALA A 8 13.31 -9.52 14.80
N LEU A 9 12.44 -8.52 14.61
CA LEU A 9 11.75 -8.22 13.36
C LEU A 9 10.61 -9.15 12.92
N GLU A 10 9.74 -9.58 13.83
CA GLU A 10 8.34 -9.74 13.43
C GLU A 10 7.77 -8.33 13.25
N VAL A 11 7.77 -7.81 12.01
CA VAL A 11 7.15 -6.51 11.74
C VAL A 11 5.67 -6.65 12.08
N SER A 12 5.27 -6.09 13.22
CA SER A 12 3.89 -6.14 13.68
C SER A 12 2.97 -5.59 12.60
N ASN A 13 1.78 -6.18 12.47
CA ASN A 13 0.78 -5.71 11.53
C ASN A 13 0.54 -4.20 11.65
N GLU A 14 0.60 -3.67 12.88
CA GLU A 14 0.50 -2.25 13.19
C GLU A 14 1.62 -1.40 12.58
N GLU A 15 2.85 -1.89 12.59
CA GLU A 15 4.00 -1.23 11.95
C GLU A 15 3.88 -1.27 10.44
N LEU A 16 3.42 -2.40 9.87
CA LEU A 16 3.12 -2.48 8.44
C LEU A 16 2.02 -1.50 8.05
N LYS A 17 0.91 -1.47 8.79
CA LYS A 17 -0.16 -0.50 8.58
C LYS A 17 0.40 0.92 8.61
N ARG A 18 1.21 1.27 9.60
CA ARG A 18 1.76 2.63 9.69
C ARG A 18 2.75 2.98 8.58
N ARG A 19 3.54 2.01 8.12
CA ARG A 19 4.56 2.18 7.07
C ARG A 19 3.98 2.21 5.66
N TRP A 20 2.91 1.46 5.44
CA TRP A 20 2.33 1.25 4.11
C TRP A 20 1.03 2.01 3.89
N THR A 21 0.19 2.22 4.90
CA THR A 21 -1.07 2.98 4.73
C THR A 21 -0.79 4.37 4.20
N ASP A 22 -1.62 4.82 3.27
CA ASP A 22 -1.52 6.12 2.61
C ASP A 22 -0.30 6.28 1.66
N GLN A 23 0.48 5.21 1.47
CA GLN A 23 1.65 5.27 0.60
C GLN A 23 1.29 4.91 -0.83
N PHE A 24 2.03 5.50 -1.76
CA PHE A 24 1.95 5.14 -3.17
C PHE A 24 2.92 4.02 -3.48
N VAL A 25 2.45 3.05 -4.23
CA VAL A 25 3.18 1.84 -4.57
C VAL A 25 3.01 1.50 -6.04
N THR A 26 4.01 0.84 -6.60
CA THR A 26 3.90 0.17 -7.89
C THR A 26 4.13 -1.31 -7.70
N VAL A 27 3.53 -2.12 -8.57
CA VAL A 27 3.75 -3.56 -8.54
C VAL A 27 5.05 -3.91 -9.23
N GLN A 28 5.73 -4.93 -8.72
CA GLN A 28 6.88 -5.49 -9.40
C GLN A 28 6.44 -6.27 -10.65
N PRO A 29 7.18 -6.16 -11.77
CA PRO A 29 6.87 -6.87 -13.02
C PRO A 29 7.12 -8.38 -12.95
N ASP A 30 7.73 -8.85 -11.86
CA ASP A 30 8.08 -10.26 -11.63
C ASP A 30 6.83 -11.13 -11.34
N CYS A 31 5.74 -10.51 -10.87
CA CYS A 31 4.48 -11.21 -10.63
C CYS A 31 3.58 -11.21 -11.88
N PRO A 32 3.32 -12.37 -12.51
CA PRO A 32 2.47 -12.45 -13.70
C PRO A 32 1.03 -11.98 -13.45
N GLU A 33 0.48 -12.21 -12.25
CA GLU A 33 -0.86 -11.77 -11.85
C GLU A 33 -0.96 -10.23 -11.72
N LEU A 34 0.14 -9.58 -11.31
CA LEU A 34 0.21 -8.13 -11.14
C LEU A 34 0.70 -7.41 -12.39
N LYS A 35 1.13 -8.15 -13.42
CA LYS A 35 1.69 -7.59 -14.66
C LYS A 35 0.73 -6.64 -15.38
N ARG A 36 -0.59 -6.84 -15.22
CA ARG A 36 -1.62 -5.92 -15.74
C ARG A 36 -1.59 -4.55 -15.06
N PHE A 37 -1.11 -4.48 -13.82
CA PHE A 37 -0.89 -3.25 -13.06
C PHE A 37 0.56 -2.77 -13.13
N ALA A 38 1.45 -3.46 -13.86
CA ALA A 38 2.84 -3.04 -14.01
C ALA A 38 2.91 -1.69 -14.74
N GLY A 39 3.52 -0.70 -14.08
CA GLY A 39 3.55 0.69 -14.54
C GLY A 39 2.36 1.54 -14.11
N VAL A 40 1.34 0.95 -13.48
CA VAL A 40 0.25 1.66 -12.80
C VAL A 40 0.66 1.94 -11.36
N VAL A 41 0.52 3.19 -10.94
CA VAL A 41 0.70 3.57 -9.54
C VAL A 41 -0.60 3.26 -8.81
N GLY A 42 -0.49 2.50 -7.72
CA GLY A 42 -1.58 2.27 -6.79
C GLY A 42 -1.34 2.99 -5.47
N ARG A 43 -2.41 3.17 -4.68
CA ARG A 43 -2.33 3.69 -3.32
C ARG A 43 -2.71 2.60 -2.33
N VAL A 44 -1.91 2.42 -1.30
CA VAL A 44 -2.24 1.51 -0.22
C VAL A 44 -3.31 2.16 0.65
N VAL A 45 -4.49 1.54 0.66
CA VAL A 45 -5.62 1.98 1.49
C VAL A 45 -5.42 1.56 2.93
N THR A 46 -4.96 0.32 3.15
CA THR A 46 -4.72 -0.25 4.49
C THR A 46 -3.89 -1.52 4.38
N VAL A 47 -3.45 -2.09 5.50
CA VAL A 47 -2.88 -3.45 5.55
C VAL A 47 -3.85 -4.33 6.37
N ASN A 48 -4.23 -5.48 5.82
CA ASN A 48 -5.14 -6.41 6.48
C ASN A 48 -4.41 -7.25 7.55
N TRP A 49 -5.16 -8.01 8.36
CA TRP A 49 -4.60 -8.88 9.41
C TRP A 49 -3.73 -10.04 8.91
N ASN A 50 -3.75 -10.34 7.60
CA ASN A 50 -2.84 -11.28 6.95
C ASN A 50 -1.54 -10.62 6.47
N ASN A 51 -1.23 -9.41 6.95
CA ASN A 51 -0.06 -8.62 6.57
C ASN A 51 0.02 -8.31 5.06
N ARG A 52 -1.13 -8.30 4.37
CA ARG A 52 -1.22 -7.90 2.95
C ARG A 52 -1.66 -6.46 2.83
N ALA A 53 -0.96 -5.71 2.00
CA ALA A 53 -1.30 -4.33 1.67
C ALA A 53 -2.48 -4.33 0.69
N VAL A 54 -3.57 -3.69 1.09
CA VAL A 54 -4.73 -3.45 0.26
C VAL A 54 -4.41 -2.24 -0.61
N VAL A 55 -4.18 -2.49 -1.90
CA VAL A 55 -3.83 -1.47 -2.88
C VAL A 55 -5.02 -1.20 -3.79
N ASP A 56 -5.27 0.08 -4.02
CA ASP A 56 -6.21 0.56 -5.00
C ASP A 56 -5.44 1.13 -6.21
N PHE A 57 -5.76 0.61 -7.40
CA PHE A 57 -5.14 1.04 -8.67
C PHE A 57 -6.01 2.01 -9.46
N GLN A 58 -7.04 2.62 -8.84
CA GLN A 58 -8.00 3.52 -9.50
C GLN A 58 -8.90 2.81 -10.54
N ASP A 59 -8.94 1.47 -10.49
CA ASP A 59 -9.72 0.61 -11.38
C ASP A 59 -11.13 0.32 -10.82
N GLY A 60 -11.46 0.88 -9.65
CA GLY A 60 -12.71 0.64 -8.92
C GLY A 60 -12.72 -0.62 -8.05
N GLY A 61 -11.57 -1.28 -7.88
CA GLY A 61 -11.40 -2.48 -7.05
C GLY A 61 -10.19 -2.40 -6.12
N TRP A 62 -10.26 -3.15 -5.01
CA TRP A 62 -9.19 -3.28 -4.02
C TRP A 62 -8.51 -4.64 -4.13
N TYR A 63 -7.18 -4.63 -4.08
CA TYR A 63 -6.37 -5.83 -4.27
C TYR A 63 -5.46 -6.04 -3.06
N ASP A 64 -5.52 -7.22 -2.44
CA ASP A 64 -4.59 -7.57 -1.37
C ASP A 64 -3.27 -8.09 -1.95
N ILE A 65 -2.23 -7.27 -1.88
CA ILE A 65 -0.92 -7.57 -2.43
C ILE A 65 0.08 -7.69 -1.29
N SER A 66 0.97 -8.69 -1.37
CA SER A 66 2.06 -8.78 -0.41
C SER A 66 2.97 -7.55 -0.55
N PRO A 67 3.32 -6.86 0.55
CA PRO A 67 4.25 -5.74 0.50
C PRO A 67 5.62 -6.11 -0.09
N ALA A 68 5.96 -7.41 -0.13
CA ALA A 68 7.16 -7.91 -0.81
C ALA A 68 7.15 -7.70 -2.33
N TYR A 69 5.97 -7.63 -2.96
CA TYR A 69 5.80 -7.41 -4.41
C TYR A 69 5.46 -5.96 -4.75
N LEU A 70 5.48 -5.08 -3.74
CA LEU A 70 5.19 -3.66 -3.87
C LEU A 70 6.46 -2.86 -3.72
N THR A 71 6.66 -1.91 -4.62
CA THR A 71 7.73 -0.93 -4.55
C THR A 71 7.15 0.40 -4.14
N LEU A 72 7.61 0.97 -3.03
CA LEU A 72 7.22 2.32 -2.62
C LEU A 72 7.67 3.32 -3.68
N VAL A 73 6.75 4.18 -4.10
CA VAL A 73 7.00 5.25 -5.05
C VAL A 73 6.90 6.57 -4.33
N GLU A 74 7.79 7.50 -4.66
CA GLU A 74 7.70 8.84 -4.12
C GLU A 74 6.37 9.50 -4.46
N ALA A 75 5.75 10.14 -3.48
CA ALA A 75 4.45 10.81 -3.65
C ALA A 75 4.46 11.84 -4.79
N ALA A 76 5.61 12.46 -5.08
CA ALA A 76 5.78 13.39 -6.20
C ALA A 76 5.63 12.69 -7.55
N GLU A 77 6.30 11.55 -7.73
CA GLU A 77 6.23 10.75 -8.97
C GLU A 77 4.88 10.04 -9.09
N ALA A 78 4.34 9.60 -7.96
CA ALA A 78 3.02 9.00 -7.87
C ALA A 78 1.92 10.00 -8.26
N LYS A 79 1.91 11.23 -7.73
CA LYS A 79 0.92 12.26 -8.10
C LYS A 79 0.93 12.63 -9.57
N ALA A 80 2.03 12.41 -10.29
CA ALA A 80 2.09 12.65 -11.73
C ALA A 80 1.37 11.56 -12.54
N LYS A 81 1.23 10.34 -11.99
CA LYS A 81 0.65 9.16 -12.67
C LYS A 81 -0.65 8.65 -12.04
N TYR A 82 -0.88 8.96 -10.78
CA TYR A 82 -2.06 8.62 -10.00
C TYR A 82 -2.98 9.84 -9.98
N ASP A 83 -4.13 9.70 -10.62
CA ASP A 83 -5.20 10.71 -10.62
C ASP A 83 -6.23 10.36 -9.53
N PRO A 84 -6.24 11.10 -8.39
CA PRO A 84 -7.15 10.83 -7.30
C PRO A 84 -8.62 11.10 -7.64
N LYS A 85 -8.96 11.72 -8.79
CA LYS A 85 -10.35 11.93 -9.22
C LYS A 85 -10.97 10.71 -9.89
N VAL A 86 -10.16 9.76 -10.34
CA VAL A 86 -10.64 8.55 -11.03
C VAL A 86 -11.08 7.46 -10.02
N ASN A 87 -10.76 7.64 -8.73
CA ASN A 87 -10.98 6.61 -7.72
C ASN A 87 -12.42 6.57 -7.16
N SER A 88 -12.96 5.35 -6.99
CA SER A 88 -14.20 5.05 -6.22
C SER A 88 -14.00 5.05 -4.69
N ALA A 89 -12.76 5.04 -4.21
CA ALA A 89 -12.45 5.43 -2.85
C ALA A 89 -12.73 6.93 -2.75
N GLN A 90 -13.88 7.27 -2.15
CA GLN A 90 -14.21 8.62 -1.67
C GLN A 90 -12.93 9.33 -1.25
N ALA A 91 -12.76 10.58 -1.69
CA ALA A 91 -11.78 11.49 -1.11
C ALA A 91 -11.79 11.23 0.39
N HIS A 92 -10.67 10.74 0.94
CA HIS A 92 -10.53 10.56 2.38
C HIS A 92 -10.99 11.89 2.95
N PRO A 93 -12.16 11.96 3.62
CA PRO A 93 -12.77 13.24 3.91
C PRO A 93 -11.71 13.98 4.69
N GLU A 94 -11.29 15.12 4.14
CA GLU A 94 -10.56 16.14 4.85
C GLU A 94 -11.14 16.17 6.26
N LYS A 95 -10.29 15.84 7.25
CA LYS A 95 -10.68 15.71 8.65
C LYS A 95 -11.67 16.84 8.96
N GLN A 96 -12.93 16.47 9.17
CA GLN A 96 -13.97 17.39 9.59
C GLN A 96 -13.54 17.91 10.96
N GLY A 97 -13.07 19.15 11.02
CA GLY A 97 -12.60 19.82 12.22
C GLY A 97 -12.74 21.31 12.06
#